data_AF-A0A519LJJ2-F1
#
_entry.id   AF-A0A519LJJ2-F1
#
_cell.length_a   1.000
_cell.length_b   1.000
_cell.length_c   1.000
_cell.angle_alpha   90.00
_cell.angle_beta   90.00
_cell.angle_gamma   90.00
#
_symmetry.space_group_name_H-M   'P 1'
#
loop_
_entity.id
_entity.type
_entity.pdbx_description
1 polymer ?
#
loop_
_entity_poly.entity_id
_entity_poly.type
_entity_poly.pdbx_seq_one_letter_code
_entity_poly.pdbx_strand_id
1 'polypeptide(L)'
;MKKIYLIVVLIFLIVSCKKADAAETCLNCPSFYFENPQPNNDSELNRFPYKFRGLYMNSDSTFIRIEEDRILKEYFWKTKVHKFTLDSTKTKYDIIDGKLITKDTHDVFDMFPKGDSVELSQKYIDTLFRFSLYEKAKRIDGQIVLSKKDSIYWT
;
A
#
# COMPACT_ATOMS: atom_id res chain seq x y z
N MET A 1 5.77 -32.27 -45.46
CA MET A 1 5.97 -30.94 -44.82
C MET A 1 4.68 -30.35 -44.22
N LYS A 2 3.51 -30.38 -44.90
CA LYS A 2 2.23 -29.88 -44.34
C LYS A 2 1.79 -30.51 -43.01
N LYS A 3 2.02 -31.81 -42.80
CA LYS A 3 1.66 -32.52 -41.55
C LYS A 3 2.51 -32.09 -40.34
N ILE A 4 3.78 -31.73 -40.57
CA ILE A 4 4.67 -31.24 -39.51
C ILE A 4 4.25 -29.85 -39.06
N TYR A 5 3.85 -28.99 -40.00
CA TYR A 5 3.33 -27.66 -39.67
C TYR A 5 2.07 -27.72 -38.79
N LEU A 6 1.18 -28.68 -39.07
CA LEU A 6 -0.03 -28.92 -38.27
C LEU A 6 0.31 -29.35 -36.83
N ILE A 7 1.32 -30.21 -36.66
CA ILE A 7 1.78 -30.64 -35.33
C ILE A 7 2.41 -29.47 -34.57
N VAL A 8 3.21 -28.63 -35.23
CA VAL A 8 3.83 -27.45 -34.61
C VAL A 8 2.78 -26.42 -34.19
N VAL A 9 1.78 -26.15 -35.04
CA VAL A 9 0.66 -25.26 -34.69
C VAL A 9 -0.15 -25.81 -33.52
N LEU A 10 -0.40 -27.12 -33.50
CA LEU A 10 -1.10 -27.77 -32.40
C LEU A 10 -0.33 -27.60 -31.10
N ILE A 11 0.99 -27.87 -31.09
CA ILE A 11 1.87 -27.70 -29.92
C ILE A 11 1.86 -26.24 -29.43
N PHE A 12 1.92 -25.26 -30.34
CA PHE A 12 1.83 -23.85 -29.97
C PHE A 12 0.49 -23.49 -29.32
N LEU A 13 -0.62 -24.08 -29.77
CA LEU A 13 -1.94 -23.86 -29.16
C LEU A 13 -2.05 -24.46 -27.75
N ILE A 14 -1.42 -25.61 -27.48
CA ILE A 14 -1.43 -26.23 -26.13
C ILE A 14 -0.51 -25.48 -25.15
N VAL A 15 0.65 -24.99 -25.63
CA VAL A 15 1.60 -24.21 -24.80
C VAL A 15 1.13 -22.77 -24.59
N SER A 16 0.29 -22.22 -25.48
CA SER A 16 -0.27 -20.87 -25.35
C SER A 16 -1.36 -20.76 -24.27
N CYS A 17 -1.84 -21.89 -23.73
CA CYS A 17 -2.68 -21.89 -22.54
C CYS A 17 -1.80 -21.66 -21.31
N LYS A 18 -1.23 -20.45 -21.21
CA LYS A 18 -0.65 -19.97 -19.96
C LYS A 18 -1.80 -19.94 -18.97
N LYS A 19 -1.79 -20.83 -17.98
CA LYS A 19 -2.55 -20.61 -16.74
C LYS A 19 -2.17 -19.20 -16.31
N ALA A 20 -3.10 -18.25 -16.46
CA ALA A 20 -2.94 -16.95 -15.84
C ALA A 20 -2.65 -17.24 -14.38
N ASP A 21 -1.52 -16.74 -13.89
CA ASP A 21 -1.03 -16.99 -12.55
C ASP A 21 -2.21 -16.85 -11.59
N ALA A 22 -2.65 -17.97 -11.01
CA ALA A 22 -3.64 -17.91 -9.95
C ALA A 22 -2.99 -17.06 -8.87
N ALA A 23 -3.55 -15.86 -8.65
CA ALA A 23 -3.01 -14.90 -7.71
C ALA A 23 -2.64 -15.62 -6.42
N GLU A 24 -1.42 -15.40 -5.92
CA GLU A 24 -0.88 -16.06 -4.74
C GLU A 24 -1.96 -16.21 -3.67
N THR A 25 -2.38 -17.45 -3.44
CA THR A 25 -3.37 -17.77 -2.42
C THR A 25 -2.78 -17.38 -1.07
N CYS A 26 -3.23 -16.24 -0.53
CA CYS A 26 -2.88 -15.84 0.81
C CYS A 26 -3.33 -16.96 1.78
N LEU A 27 -2.42 -17.37 2.67
CA LEU A 27 -2.49 -18.62 3.45
C LEU A 27 -3.78 -18.77 4.30
N ASN A 28 -4.50 -17.67 4.57
CA ASN A 28 -5.76 -17.65 5.32
C ASN A 28 -6.82 -16.76 4.65
N CYS A 29 -6.73 -16.53 3.35
CA CYS A 29 -7.74 -15.74 2.67
C CYS A 29 -9.01 -16.56 2.43
N PRO A 30 -10.19 -16.00 2.69
CA PRO A 30 -11.45 -16.63 2.35
C PRO A 30 -11.53 -16.80 0.83
N SER A 31 -11.90 -18.01 0.41
CA SER A 31 -12.12 -18.32 -1.00
C SER A 31 -13.56 -18.00 -1.36
N PHE A 32 -13.74 -17.12 -2.34
CA PHE A 32 -15.05 -16.79 -2.88
C PHE A 32 -15.27 -17.53 -4.20
N TYR A 33 -16.36 -18.29 -4.28
CA TYR A 33 -16.82 -18.91 -5.52
C TYR A 33 -18.07 -18.18 -5.98
N PHE A 34 -18.09 -17.76 -7.23
CA PHE A 34 -19.23 -17.07 -7.83
C PHE A 34 -19.83 -17.95 -8.91
N GLU A 35 -21.15 -18.19 -8.86
CA GLU A 35 -21.87 -18.93 -9.91
C GLU A 35 -21.96 -18.11 -11.21
N ASN A 36 -21.97 -16.78 -11.09
CA ASN A 36 -21.95 -15.83 -12.21
C ASN A 36 -20.64 -15.03 -12.16
N PRO A 37 -20.15 -14.48 -13.30
CA PRO A 37 -18.93 -13.68 -13.35
C PRO A 37 -18.90 -12.53 -12.34
N GLN A 38 -20.07 -12.04 -11.93
CA GLN A 38 -20.26 -11.08 -10.87
C GLN A 38 -21.49 -11.47 -10.03
N PRO A 39 -21.43 -11.35 -8.70
CA PRO A 39 -22.63 -11.43 -7.87
C PRO A 39 -23.57 -10.28 -8.23
N ASN A 40 -24.83 -10.63 -8.49
CA ASN A 40 -25.91 -9.70 -8.80
C ASN A 40 -26.47 -9.13 -7.48
N ASN A 41 -26.78 -7.83 -7.45
CA ASN A 41 -27.38 -7.08 -6.31
C ASN A 41 -26.45 -6.55 -5.19
N ASP A 42 -25.12 -6.57 -5.34
CA ASP A 42 -24.23 -5.95 -4.35
C ASP A 42 -23.87 -4.49 -4.70
N SER A 43 -23.85 -3.64 -3.67
CA SER A 43 -23.47 -2.23 -3.80
C SER A 43 -21.96 -2.09 -4.00
N GLU A 44 -21.59 -1.34 -5.03
CA GLU A 44 -20.19 -0.97 -5.27
C GLU A 44 -19.69 -0.02 -4.18
N LEU A 45 -18.46 -0.26 -3.73
CA LEU A 45 -17.74 0.61 -2.82
C LEU A 45 -16.80 1.47 -3.65
N ASN A 46 -17.09 2.77 -3.69
CA ASN A 46 -16.17 3.78 -4.21
C ASN A 46 -15.28 4.40 -3.12
N ARG A 47 -15.44 3.94 -1.89
CA ARG A 47 -14.75 4.43 -0.70
C ARG A 47 -14.78 3.41 0.42
N PHE A 48 -13.85 3.49 1.35
CA PHE A 48 -13.86 2.69 2.55
C PHE A 48 -15.07 3.07 3.42
N PRO A 49 -15.86 2.09 3.91
CA PRO A 49 -16.92 2.33 4.89
C PRO A 49 -16.38 3.02 6.15
N TYR A 50 -17.15 3.94 6.75
CA TYR A 50 -16.74 4.69 7.95
C TYR A 50 -16.24 3.81 9.10
N LYS A 51 -16.82 2.62 9.29
CA LYS A 51 -16.41 1.68 10.35
C LYS A 51 -14.97 1.18 10.23
N PHE A 52 -14.36 1.27 9.05
CA PHE A 52 -12.98 0.86 8.80
C PHE A 52 -12.02 2.06 8.77
N ARG A 53 -12.52 3.29 8.77
CA ARG A 53 -11.67 4.48 8.71
C ARG A 53 -11.08 4.76 10.08
N GLY A 54 -9.81 5.10 10.13
CA GLY A 54 -9.13 5.38 11.39
C GLY A 54 -7.63 5.16 11.32
N LEU A 55 -6.99 5.39 12.46
CA LEU A 55 -5.59 5.09 12.68
C LEU A 55 -5.48 3.83 13.53
N TYR A 56 -4.84 2.81 12.97
CA TYR A 56 -4.57 1.53 13.61
C TYR A 56 -3.07 1.42 13.87
N MET A 57 -2.68 0.73 14.93
CA MET A 57 -1.29 0.57 15.34
C MET A 57 -1.06 -0.90 15.72
N ASN A 58 0.06 -1.47 15.28
CA ASN A 58 0.49 -2.79 15.73
C ASN A 58 1.41 -2.69 16.97
N SER A 59 1.86 -3.83 17.49
CA SER A 59 2.80 -3.89 18.63
C SER A 59 4.11 -3.15 18.38
N ASP A 60 4.54 -3.08 17.12
CA ASP A 60 5.84 -2.54 16.71
C ASP A 60 5.77 -1.04 16.39
N SER A 61 4.69 -0.36 16.81
CA SER A 61 4.45 1.07 16.55
C SER A 61 4.47 1.44 15.06
N THR A 62 4.15 0.48 14.19
CA THR A 62 3.81 0.74 12.79
C THR A 62 2.33 1.06 12.70
N PHE A 63 2.00 2.13 11.99
CA PHE A 63 0.63 2.61 11.90
C PHE A 63 0.05 2.33 10.51
N ILE A 64 -1.24 2.00 10.47
CA ILE A 64 -2.03 1.97 9.25
C ILE A 64 -3.15 3.00 9.40
N ARG A 65 -3.19 3.97 8.48
CA ARG A 65 -4.30 4.92 8.37
C ARG A 65 -5.20 4.51 7.22
N ILE A 66 -6.46 4.22 7.53
CA ILE A 66 -7.49 3.98 6.52
C ILE A 66 -8.30 5.27 6.39
N GLU A 67 -8.21 5.90 5.23
CA GLU A 67 -8.95 7.11 4.88
C GLU A 67 -10.17 6.77 3.99
N GLU A 68 -10.79 7.76 3.38
CA GLU A 68 -11.92 7.54 2.50
C GLU A 68 -11.55 6.73 1.24
N ASP A 69 -10.43 7.07 0.59
CA ASP A 69 -10.06 6.50 -0.71
C ASP A 69 -8.76 5.67 -0.69
N ARG A 70 -8.04 5.63 0.44
CA ARG A 70 -6.69 5.04 0.53
C ARG A 70 -6.38 4.42 1.89
N ILE A 71 -5.39 3.54 1.88
CA ILE A 71 -4.74 2.97 3.05
C ILE A 71 -3.28 3.40 3.02
N LEU A 72 -2.84 4.07 4.08
CA LEU A 72 -1.49 4.57 4.24
C LEU A 72 -0.78 3.78 5.34
N LYS A 73 0.48 3.45 5.13
CA LYS A 73 1.40 3.06 6.20
C LYS A 73 2.06 4.32 6.73
N GLU A 74 1.95 4.56 8.02
CA GLU A 74 2.67 5.65 8.69
C GLU A 74 3.71 5.06 9.64
N TYR A 75 4.91 5.65 9.62
CA TYR A 75 5.99 5.31 10.52
C TYR A 75 6.56 6.59 11.12
N PHE A 76 6.64 6.63 12.45
CA PHE A 76 7.19 7.77 13.18
C PHE A 76 8.59 7.40 13.65
N TRP A 77 9.59 7.86 12.90
CA TRP A 77 10.96 7.74 13.33
C TRP A 77 11.24 8.79 14.40
N LYS A 78 11.87 8.36 15.49
CA LYS A 78 12.29 9.23 16.57
C LYS A 78 13.68 8.85 17.00
N THR A 79 14.52 9.86 17.17
CA THR A 79 15.83 9.69 17.81
C THR A 79 16.07 10.82 18.78
N LYS A 80 16.94 10.59 19.76
CA LYS A 80 17.37 11.62 20.70
C LYS A 80 18.85 11.88 20.48
N VAL A 81 19.20 13.14 20.26
CA VAL A 81 20.58 13.58 20.03
C VAL A 81 20.96 14.59 21.12
N HIS A 82 22.11 14.38 21.75
CA HIS A 82 22.62 15.33 22.74
C HIS A 82 22.97 16.67 22.07
N LYS A 83 22.69 17.79 22.75
CA LYS A 83 22.91 19.14 22.18
C LYS A 83 24.35 19.37 21.74
N PHE A 84 25.33 18.87 22.49
CA PHE A 84 26.75 18.96 22.12
C PHE A 84 27.08 18.25 20.80
N THR A 85 26.44 17.10 20.53
CA THR A 85 26.61 16.37 19.27
C THR A 85 26.05 17.18 18.11
N LEU A 86 24.88 17.79 18.28
CA LEU A 86 24.33 18.74 17.30
C LEU A 86 25.33 19.88 17.09
N ASP A 87 25.81 20.53 18.16
CA ASP A 87 26.74 21.64 18.02
C ASP A 87 28.03 21.29 17.26
N SER A 88 28.51 20.06 17.43
CA SER A 88 29.72 19.54 16.77
C SER A 88 29.49 19.16 15.30
N THR A 89 28.23 19.03 14.85
CA THR A 89 27.88 18.50 13.52
C THR A 89 27.10 19.48 12.64
N LYS A 90 27.11 20.79 12.98
CA LYS A 90 26.43 21.88 12.23
C LYS A 90 26.75 21.92 10.73
N THR A 91 27.87 21.36 10.31
CA THR A 91 28.22 21.28 8.88
C THR A 91 27.34 20.33 8.08
N LYS A 92 26.61 19.41 8.74
CA LYS A 92 25.80 18.36 8.09
C LYS A 92 24.32 18.70 7.91
N TYR A 93 23.84 19.76 8.53
CA TYR A 93 22.43 20.13 8.51
C TYR A 93 22.26 21.65 8.62
N ASP A 94 21.06 22.12 8.34
CA ASP A 94 20.59 23.48 8.63
C ASP A 94 19.42 23.42 9.62
N ILE A 95 19.27 24.46 10.45
CA ILE A 95 18.10 24.62 11.32
C ILE A 95 17.32 25.82 10.80
N ILE A 96 16.12 25.57 10.28
CA ILE A 96 15.23 26.57 9.69
C ILE A 96 13.85 26.39 10.32
N ASP A 97 13.27 27.46 10.85
CA ASP A 97 11.95 27.48 11.48
C ASP A 97 11.76 26.41 12.58
N GLY A 98 12.82 26.15 13.36
CA GLY A 98 12.79 25.15 14.43
C GLY A 98 12.78 23.70 13.96
N LYS A 99 13.06 23.45 12.67
CA LYS A 99 13.23 22.12 12.08
C LYS A 99 14.69 21.91 11.68
N LEU A 100 15.17 20.68 11.82
CA LEU A 100 16.49 20.27 11.34
C LEU A 100 16.34 19.70 9.93
N ILE A 101 17.14 20.21 8.99
CA ILE A 101 17.15 19.77 7.60
C ILE A 101 18.54 19.24 7.27
N THR A 102 18.67 17.97 6.93
CA THR A 102 19.97 17.40 6.55
C THR A 102 20.42 17.92 5.19
N LYS A 103 21.71 18.18 5.00
CA LYS A 103 22.24 18.75 3.75
C LYS A 103 22.39 17.75 2.61
N ASP A 104 22.58 16.48 2.96
CA ASP A 104 22.78 15.39 2.01
C ASP A 104 21.44 14.87 1.48
N THR A 105 20.54 14.47 2.37
CA THR A 105 19.26 13.85 2.00
C THR A 105 18.09 14.83 1.94
N HIS A 106 18.25 16.04 2.49
CA HIS A 106 17.16 17.01 2.66
C HIS A 106 16.01 16.47 3.53
N ASP A 107 16.32 15.53 4.41
CA ASP A 107 15.38 15.02 5.40
C ASP A 107 15.05 16.11 6.41
N VAL A 108 13.76 16.26 6.71
CA VAL A 108 13.24 17.28 7.61
C VAL A 108 12.78 16.62 8.90
N PHE A 109 13.33 17.09 10.02
CA PHE A 109 13.01 16.62 11.35
C PHE A 109 12.37 17.73 12.19
N ASP A 110 11.25 17.40 12.83
CA ASP A 110 10.71 18.19 13.93
C ASP A 110 11.64 18.08 15.13
N MET A 111 11.97 19.22 15.75
CA MET A 111 12.85 19.29 16.90
C MET A 111 12.06 19.54 18.18
N PHE A 112 12.23 18.66 19.16
CA PHE A 112 11.62 18.79 20.48
C PHE A 112 12.72 18.82 21.55
N PRO A 113 12.98 19.98 22.20
CA PRO A 113 13.95 20.06 23.28
C PRO A 113 13.60 19.12 24.45
N LYS A 114 14.56 18.34 24.92
CA LYS A 114 14.43 17.38 26.04
C LYS A 114 15.66 17.48 26.95
N GLY A 115 15.67 18.45 27.86
CA GLY A 115 16.78 18.64 28.80
C GLY A 115 18.09 19.02 28.08
N ASP A 116 19.12 18.18 28.22
CA ASP A 116 20.43 18.30 27.54
C ASP A 116 20.42 17.80 26.10
N SER A 117 19.31 17.24 25.66
CA SER A 117 19.14 16.61 24.36
C SER A 117 18.03 17.27 23.56
N VAL A 118 17.96 16.92 22.28
CA VAL A 118 16.86 17.25 21.38
C VAL A 118 16.34 15.93 20.81
N GLU A 119 15.04 15.71 20.92
CA GLU A 119 14.36 14.64 20.20
C GLU A 119 14.08 15.14 18.78
N LEU A 120 14.57 14.40 17.80
CA LEU A 120 14.28 14.60 16.38
C LEU A 120 13.19 13.60 15.99
N SER A 121 12.13 14.08 15.36
CA SER A 121 11.06 13.22 14.86
C SER A 121 10.80 13.48 13.39
N GLN A 122 10.58 12.40 12.64
CA GLN A 122 10.16 12.44 11.25
C GLN A 122 9.02 11.45 11.03
N LYS A 123 8.02 11.88 10.28
CA LYS A 123 6.89 11.03 9.87
C LYS A 123 7.11 10.60 8.43
N TYR A 124 7.22 9.30 8.23
CA TYR A 124 7.20 8.68 6.91
C TYR A 124 5.79 8.17 6.60
N ILE A 125 5.32 8.44 5.38
CA ILE A 125 4.02 8.02 4.89
C ILE A 125 4.23 7.30 3.57
N ASP A 126 3.73 6.07 3.48
CA ASP A 126 3.71 5.29 2.25
C ASP A 126 2.27 4.87 1.92
N THR A 127 1.94 4.78 0.63
CA THR A 127 0.60 4.39 0.19
C THR A 127 0.57 2.89 -0.05
N LEU A 128 -0.13 2.15 0.82
CA LEU A 128 -0.30 0.71 0.65
C LEU A 128 -1.37 0.39 -0.39
N PHE A 129 -2.44 1.20 -0.42
CA PHE A 129 -3.56 1.01 -1.33
C PHE A 129 -4.27 2.33 -1.60
N ARG A 130 -4.81 2.47 -2.81
CA ARG A 130 -5.73 3.55 -3.18
C ARG A 130 -6.72 3.03 -4.21
N PHE A 131 -8.00 3.38 -4.07
CA PHE A 131 -8.99 3.06 -5.08
C PHE A 131 -8.59 3.67 -6.43
N SER A 132 -8.47 2.82 -7.45
CA SER A 132 -8.26 3.25 -8.83
C SER A 132 -9.54 3.11 -9.65
N LEU A 133 -9.57 3.79 -10.80
CA LEU A 133 -10.66 3.64 -11.77
C LEU A 133 -10.68 2.26 -12.44
N TYR A 134 -9.61 1.47 -12.29
CA TYR A 134 -9.43 0.14 -12.86
C TYR A 134 -9.80 -0.98 -11.90
N GLU A 135 -10.16 -0.68 -10.66
CA GLU A 135 -10.71 -1.66 -9.74
C GLU A 135 -12.19 -1.39 -9.45
N LYS A 136 -12.86 -2.42 -8.95
CA LYS A 136 -14.23 -2.37 -8.43
C LYS A 136 -14.22 -3.11 -7.10
N ALA A 137 -14.59 -2.42 -6.02
CA ALA A 137 -14.75 -3.06 -4.71
C ALA A 137 -16.23 -3.32 -4.41
N LYS A 138 -16.50 -4.46 -3.77
CA LYS A 138 -17.83 -4.86 -3.32
C LYS A 138 -17.76 -5.37 -1.90
N ARG A 139 -18.87 -5.26 -1.18
CA ARG A 139 -19.02 -5.92 0.12
C ARG A 139 -19.72 -7.25 -0.07
N ILE A 140 -19.06 -8.36 0.23
CA ILE A 140 -19.59 -9.72 0.06
C ILE A 140 -19.37 -10.46 1.38
N ASP A 141 -20.44 -10.99 1.98
CA ASP A 141 -20.43 -11.72 3.26
C ASP A 141 -19.64 -11.02 4.38
N GLY A 142 -19.81 -9.70 4.50
CA GLY A 142 -19.17 -8.89 5.53
C GLY A 142 -17.73 -8.45 5.21
N GLN A 143 -17.15 -8.96 4.13
CA GLN A 143 -15.79 -8.67 3.67
C GLN A 143 -15.77 -7.67 2.53
N ILE A 144 -14.62 -7.04 2.29
CA ILE A 144 -14.41 -6.16 1.12
C ILE A 144 -13.62 -6.96 0.10
N VAL A 145 -14.24 -7.21 -1.06
CA VAL A 145 -13.60 -7.89 -2.19
C VAL A 145 -13.26 -6.84 -3.24
N LEU A 146 -11.99 -6.78 -3.61
CA LEU A 146 -11.48 -5.90 -4.67
C LEU A 146 -11.24 -6.73 -5.93
N SER A 147 -11.85 -6.34 -7.04
CA SER A 147 -11.65 -6.98 -8.33
C SER A 147 -11.07 -5.98 -9.33
N LYS A 148 -10.12 -6.43 -10.15
CA LYS A 148 -9.60 -5.65 -11.26
C LYS A 148 -10.58 -5.73 -12.43
N LYS A 149 -10.92 -4.58 -13.03
CA LYS A 149 -11.74 -4.52 -14.25
C LYS A 149 -10.95 -5.16 -15.38
N ASP A 150 -11.40 -6.31 -15.86
CA ASP A 150 -10.77 -7.03 -16.98
C ASP A 150 -11.45 -6.72 -18.33
N SER A 151 -12.56 -5.97 -18.32
CA SER A 151 -13.33 -5.69 -19.52
C SER A 151 -14.17 -4.41 -19.43
N ILE A 152 -14.54 -3.86 -20.58
CA ILE A 152 -15.51 -2.78 -20.75
C ILE A 152 -16.95 -3.19 -20.39
N TYR A 153 -17.22 -4.49 -20.23
CA TYR A 153 -18.54 -5.00 -19.82
C TYR A 153 -18.83 -4.86 -18.32
N TRP A 154 -17.91 -4.22 -17.57
CA TRP A 154 -18.11 -3.83 -16.17
C TRP A 154 -18.94 -2.54 -16.11
N THR A 155 -20.16 -2.60 -16.64
CA THR A 155 -21.22 -1.61 -16.41
C THR A 155 -21.89 -1.83 -15.06
#